data_AF-A0A7S4SIS2-F1
#
_entry.id   AF-A0A7S4SIS2-F1
#
_cell.length_a   1.000
_cell.length_b   1.000
_cell.length_c   1.000
_cell.angle_alpha   90.00
_cell.angle_beta   90.00
_cell.angle_gamma   90.00
#
_symmetry.space_group_name_H-M   'P 1'
#
loop_
_entity.id
_entity.type
_entity.pdbx_description
1 polymer ?
#
loop_
_entity_poly.entity_id
_entity_poly.type
_entity_poly.pdbx_seq_one_letter_code
_entity_poly.pdbx_strand_id
1 'polypeptide(L)'
;YSDPVVLTFINSRNDWNSVAPRVKDVTPNGCAIFMHNPSNSSHGAETVSYFVAEKGRYELHGGAIFEAGSHDTSTAHQGGDGYIGDQLSFSAPFQNVPAVLHTLNTYNNADFMTSLATDINTDNHN
;
A
#
# COMPACT_ATOMS: atom_id res chain seq x y z
N TYR A 1 -13.56 7.26 10.65
CA TYR A 1 -12.13 7.54 10.54
C TYR A 1 -11.95 9.03 10.36
N SER A 2 -10.92 9.66 10.94
CA SER A 2 -10.55 11.04 10.63
C SER A 2 -9.47 11.08 9.55
N ASP A 3 -8.53 10.14 9.61
CA ASP A 3 -7.47 9.93 8.62
C ASP A 3 -7.33 8.42 8.33
N PRO A 4 -8.16 7.84 7.43
CA PRO A 4 -8.14 6.42 7.14
C PRO A 4 -6.94 6.02 6.26
N VAL A 5 -6.28 4.93 6.64
CA VAL A 5 -5.30 4.21 5.83
C VAL A 5 -5.96 2.96 5.27
N VAL A 6 -5.92 2.79 3.95
CA VAL A 6 -6.53 1.65 3.26
C VAL A 6 -5.43 0.73 2.72
N LEU A 7 -5.55 -0.56 3.01
CA LEU A 7 -4.75 -1.64 2.43
C LEU A 7 -5.66 -2.52 1.58
N THR A 8 -5.15 -2.97 0.44
CA THR A 8 -5.88 -3.80 -0.53
C THR A 8 -5.01 -4.91 -1.07
N PHE A 9 -5.59 -6.08 -1.32
CA PHE A 9 -4.89 -7.21 -1.90
C PHE A 9 -5.82 -8.02 -2.79
N ILE A 10 -5.34 -8.42 -3.97
CA ILE A 10 -6.08 -9.33 -4.86
C ILE A 10 -5.82 -10.76 -4.36
N ASN A 11 -6.86 -11.45 -3.89
CA ASN A 11 -6.76 -12.79 -3.30
C ASN A 11 -7.25 -13.92 -4.23
N SER A 12 -7.41 -13.63 -5.52
CA SER A 12 -7.71 -14.63 -6.57
C SER A 12 -6.82 -14.42 -7.80
N ARG A 13 -6.84 -15.41 -8.71
CA ARG A 13 -6.21 -15.31 -10.03
C ARG A 13 -7.07 -16.01 -11.06
N ASN A 14 -8.05 -15.27 -11.58
CA ASN A 14 -9.05 -15.70 -12.56
C ASN A 14 -8.67 -15.35 -14.01
N ASP A 15 -7.69 -14.46 -14.21
CA ASP A 15 -7.08 -14.14 -15.50
C ASP A 15 -5.56 -14.35 -15.46
N TRP A 16 -4.95 -14.47 -16.64
CA TRP A 16 -3.49 -14.63 -16.80
C TRP A 16 -2.75 -13.30 -16.94
N ASN A 17 -3.45 -12.24 -17.31
CA ASN A 17 -2.89 -10.91 -17.42
C ASN A 17 -2.52 -10.33 -16.05
N SER A 18 -1.53 -9.43 -16.03
CA SER A 18 -1.11 -8.78 -14.78
C SER A 18 -2.11 -7.71 -14.35
N VAL A 19 -2.40 -7.66 -13.06
CA VAL A 19 -3.28 -6.66 -12.45
C VAL A 19 -2.83 -6.37 -11.01
N ALA A 20 -3.07 -5.15 -10.54
CA ALA A 20 -2.86 -4.75 -9.16
C ALA A 20 -4.10 -3.99 -8.64
N PRO A 21 -4.43 -4.09 -7.34
CA PRO A 21 -5.45 -3.24 -6.75
C PRO A 21 -4.90 -1.82 -6.57
N ARG A 22 -5.77 -0.83 -6.73
CA ARG A 22 -5.44 0.58 -6.48
C ARG A 22 -6.60 1.26 -5.78
N VAL A 23 -6.27 2.15 -4.85
CA VAL A 23 -7.24 2.95 -4.12
C VAL A 23 -7.16 4.40 -4.61
N LYS A 24 -8.29 5.09 -4.63
CA LYS A 24 -8.35 6.53 -4.86
C LYS A 24 -9.47 7.17 -4.04
N ASP A 25 -9.44 8.50 -3.99
CA ASP A 25 -10.50 9.32 -3.40
C ASP A 25 -10.78 8.91 -1.93
N VAL A 26 -9.71 8.70 -1.16
CA VAL A 26 -9.80 8.33 0.27
C VAL A 26 -10.33 9.52 1.06
N THR A 27 -11.42 9.29 1.79
CA THR A 27 -12.08 10.25 2.66
C THR A 27 -12.44 9.60 3.99
N PRO A 28 -12.77 10.37 5.03
CA PRO A 28 -13.31 9.86 6.30
C PRO A 28 -14.45 8.83 6.18
N ASN A 29 -15.21 8.90 5.08
CA ASN A 29 -16.45 8.14 4.87
C ASN A 29 -16.34 7.05 3.80
N GLY A 30 -15.21 6.94 3.09
CA GLY A 30 -15.05 5.94 2.04
C GLY A 30 -13.90 6.21 1.09
N CYS A 31 -13.72 5.28 0.17
CA CYS A 31 -12.75 5.35 -0.92
C CYS A 31 -13.29 4.55 -2.12
N ALA A 32 -12.65 4.71 -3.28
CA ALA A 32 -12.87 3.82 -4.41
C ALA A 32 -11.70 2.84 -4.54
N ILE A 33 -12.01 1.55 -4.64
CA ILE A 33 -11.05 0.46 -4.87
C ILE A 33 -11.33 -0.11 -6.26
N PHE A 34 -10.28 -0.24 -7.08
CA PHE A 34 -10.39 -0.77 -8.43
C PHE A 34 -9.15 -1.58 -8.80
N MET A 35 -9.28 -2.38 -9.86
CA MET A 35 -8.18 -3.11 -10.46
C MET A 35 -7.56 -2.28 -11.58
N HIS A 36 -6.23 -2.23 -11.62
CA HIS A 36 -5.47 -1.53 -12.66
C HIS A 36 -4.50 -2.51 -13.30
N ASN A 37 -4.40 -2.49 -14.64
CA ASN A 37 -3.50 -3.38 -15.37
C ASN A 37 -2.54 -2.56 -16.26
N PRO A 38 -1.32 -3.07 -16.55
CA PRO A 38 -0.34 -2.31 -17.33
C PRO A 38 -0.73 -2.01 -18.77
N SER A 39 -1.58 -2.86 -19.38
CA SER A 39 -1.96 -2.77 -20.79
C SER A 39 -3.19 -1.89 -21.05
N ASN A 40 -3.84 -1.38 -19.99
CA ASN A 40 -5.17 -0.77 -20.05
C ASN A 40 -6.20 -1.60 -20.85
N SER A 41 -6.06 -2.92 -20.83
CA SER A 41 -6.94 -3.85 -21.53
C SER A 41 -8.06 -4.36 -20.61
N SER A 42 -8.99 -5.13 -21.16
CA SER A 42 -9.91 -5.92 -20.35
C SER A 42 -9.15 -6.93 -19.47
N HIS A 43 -9.70 -7.23 -18.31
CA HIS A 43 -9.21 -8.24 -17.39
C HIS A 43 -10.41 -8.97 -16.76
N GLY A 44 -10.26 -10.26 -16.47
CA GLY A 44 -11.24 -11.02 -15.70
C GLY A 44 -11.53 -10.41 -14.32
N ALA A 45 -12.71 -10.66 -13.77
CA ALA A 45 -13.03 -10.21 -12.42
C ALA A 45 -12.16 -10.95 -11.38
N GLU A 46 -11.59 -10.21 -10.43
CA GLU A 46 -10.88 -10.77 -9.28
C GLU A 46 -11.58 -10.40 -7.96
N THR A 47 -11.29 -11.15 -6.92
CA THR A 47 -11.67 -10.78 -5.55
C THR A 47 -10.59 -9.87 -4.97
N VAL A 48 -11.03 -8.74 -4.41
CA VAL A 48 -10.17 -7.78 -3.73
C VAL A 48 -10.54 -7.75 -2.25
N SER A 49 -9.62 -8.17 -1.39
CA SER A 49 -9.71 -7.98 0.04
C SER A 49 -9.20 -6.58 0.41
N TYR A 50 -9.80 -5.98 1.43
CA TYR A 50 -9.36 -4.69 1.95
C TYR A 50 -9.34 -4.67 3.48
N PHE A 51 -8.51 -3.81 4.02
CA PHE A 51 -8.41 -3.51 5.43
C PHE A 51 -8.30 -2.00 5.60
N VAL A 52 -9.01 -1.44 6.57
CA VAL A 52 -9.00 0.00 6.86
C VAL A 52 -8.66 0.19 8.33
N ALA A 53 -7.74 1.09 8.61
CA ALA A 53 -7.41 1.52 9.96
C ALA A 53 -7.33 3.05 10.03
N GLU A 54 -7.52 3.58 11.24
CA GLU A 54 -7.22 4.99 11.52
C GLU A 54 -5.70 5.13 11.58
N LYS A 55 -5.15 6.15 10.92
CA LYS A 55 -3.73 6.47 11.02
C LYS A 55 -3.30 6.62 12.48
N GLY A 56 -2.20 5.98 12.85
CA GLY A 56 -1.69 5.99 14.22
C GLY A 56 -0.99 4.70 14.61
N ARG A 57 -0.56 4.65 15.87
CA ARG A 57 0.11 3.49 16.47
C ARG A 57 -0.73 2.96 17.62
N TYR A 58 -0.95 1.66 17.63
CA TYR A 58 -1.88 0.98 18.52
C TYR A 58 -1.21 -0.26 19.12
N GLU A 59 -1.48 -0.50 20.40
CA GLU A 59 -1.25 -1.79 21.01
C GLU A 59 -2.52 -2.63 20.87
N LEU A 60 -2.39 -3.76 20.17
CA LEU A 60 -3.45 -4.73 20.01
C LEU A 60 -3.53 -5.66 21.22
N HIS A 61 -4.63 -6.40 21.31
CA HIS A 61 -4.76 -7.45 22.33
C HIS A 61 -3.59 -8.44 22.23
N GLY A 62 -2.93 -8.71 23.35
CA GLY A 62 -1.72 -9.54 23.41
C GLY A 62 -0.40 -8.80 23.26
N GLY A 63 -0.41 -7.45 23.21
CA GLY A 63 0.80 -6.62 23.23
C GLY A 63 1.47 -6.43 21.87
N ALA A 64 0.87 -6.95 20.80
CA ALA A 64 1.35 -6.71 19.44
C ALA A 64 1.15 -5.24 19.06
N ILE A 65 2.15 -4.64 18.43
CA ILE A 65 2.06 -3.25 17.98
C ILE A 65 1.63 -3.22 16.51
N PHE A 66 0.66 -2.37 16.21
CA PHE A 66 0.19 -2.07 14.87
C PHE A 66 0.35 -0.58 14.59
N GLU A 67 0.98 -0.23 13.47
CA GLU A 67 1.14 1.15 13.02
C GLU A 67 0.56 1.30 11.62
N ALA A 68 -0.33 2.27 11.46
CA ALA A 68 -0.93 2.66 10.19
C ALA A 68 -0.44 4.06 9.82
N GLY A 69 0.16 4.18 8.64
CA GLY A 69 0.71 5.42 8.11
C GLY A 69 0.30 5.65 6.66
N SER A 70 0.50 6.89 6.21
CA SER A 70 0.41 7.30 4.81
C SER A 70 1.62 8.17 4.50
N HIS A 71 2.14 8.03 3.28
CA HIS A 71 3.30 8.77 2.79
C HIS A 71 3.04 9.25 1.37
N ASP A 72 3.20 10.55 1.17
CA ASP A 72 3.11 11.17 -0.14
C ASP A 72 4.51 11.24 -0.76
N THR A 73 4.62 10.79 -2.00
CA THR A 73 5.90 10.79 -2.71
C THR A 73 5.74 11.07 -4.19
N SER A 74 6.78 11.67 -4.77
CA SER A 74 7.01 11.73 -6.21
C SER A 74 8.17 10.85 -6.66
N THR A 75 8.78 10.09 -5.74
CA THR A 75 9.85 9.13 -6.02
C THR A 75 9.24 7.92 -6.72
N ALA A 76 9.61 7.72 -7.99
CA ALA A 76 9.14 6.60 -8.79
C ALA A 76 10.31 6.03 -9.59
N HIS A 77 10.62 4.76 -9.37
CA HIS A 77 11.60 4.04 -10.17
C HIS A 77 11.00 3.63 -11.51
N GLN A 78 11.75 3.85 -12.60
CA GLN A 78 11.43 3.34 -13.93
C GLN A 78 12.53 2.38 -14.41
N GLY A 79 12.14 1.37 -15.17
CA GLY A 79 13.08 0.37 -15.67
C GLY A 79 14.17 1.02 -16.53
N GLY A 80 15.44 0.79 -16.17
CA GLY A 80 16.61 1.38 -16.83
C GLY A 80 17.30 2.46 -16.00
N ASP A 81 16.63 2.99 -14.97
CA ASP A 81 17.22 3.95 -14.03
C ASP A 81 17.87 3.24 -12.84
N GLY A 82 18.64 4.00 -12.04
CA GLY A 82 19.04 3.56 -10.71
C GLY A 82 17.83 3.31 -9.82
N TYR A 83 17.95 2.37 -8.88
CA TYR A 83 16.92 2.19 -7.86
C TYR A 83 16.87 3.42 -6.96
N ILE A 84 15.68 4.03 -6.86
CA ILE A 84 15.40 5.16 -5.98
C ILE A 84 14.20 4.81 -5.11
N GLY A 85 14.21 5.29 -3.87
CA GLY A 85 13.18 5.06 -2.87
C GLY A 85 13.27 6.08 -1.75
N ASP A 86 12.23 6.16 -0.94
CA ASP A 86 12.19 7.01 0.24
C ASP A 86 12.42 6.14 1.47
N GLN A 87 13.24 6.60 2.41
CA GLN A 87 13.34 5.93 3.71
C GLN A 87 12.24 6.44 4.63
N LEU A 88 11.42 5.53 5.15
CA LEU A 88 10.33 5.82 6.07
C LEU A 88 10.66 5.27 7.46
N SER A 89 10.69 6.15 8.44
CA SER A 89 10.84 5.77 9.85
C SER A 89 9.49 5.44 10.48
N PHE A 90 9.46 4.41 11.32
CA PHE A 90 8.32 4.18 12.21
C PHE A 90 8.25 5.27 13.27
N SER A 91 7.04 5.51 13.80
CA SER A 91 6.86 6.53 14.86
C SER A 91 7.60 6.20 16.15
N ALA A 92 7.89 4.91 16.38
CA ALA A 92 8.82 4.41 17.38
C ALA A 92 9.38 3.04 16.95
N PRO A 93 10.59 2.66 17.40
CA PRO A 93 11.17 1.36 17.09
C PRO A 93 10.26 0.19 17.49
N PHE A 94 10.19 -0.84 16.66
CA PHE A 94 9.59 -2.12 17.02
C PHE A 94 10.60 -3.00 17.77
N GLN A 95 10.10 -3.88 18.64
CA GLN A 95 10.95 -4.82 19.38
C GLN A 95 11.59 -5.88 18.48
N ASN A 96 10.91 -6.24 17.38
CA ASN A 96 11.38 -7.16 16.35
C ASN A 96 11.07 -6.53 14.99
N VAL A 97 11.76 -6.98 13.93
CA VAL A 97 11.48 -6.54 12.56
C VAL A 97 10.00 -6.81 12.24
N PRO A 98 9.20 -5.78 11.93
CA PRO A 98 7.77 -5.92 11.67
C PRO A 98 7.52 -6.45 10.25
N ALA A 99 6.31 -6.94 10.02
CA ALA A 99 5.80 -7.09 8.65
C ALA A 99 5.29 -5.73 8.16
N VAL A 100 5.64 -5.35 6.93
CA VAL A 100 5.15 -4.13 6.28
C VAL A 100 4.20 -4.53 5.16
N LEU A 101 3.01 -3.93 5.18
CA LEU A 101 2.02 -4.02 4.10
C LEU A 101 1.84 -2.62 3.53
N HIS A 102 1.79 -2.50 2.20
CA HIS A 102 1.72 -1.22 1.53
C HIS A 102 0.81 -1.31 0.30
N THR A 103 0.10 -0.23 -0.01
CA THR A 103 -0.68 -0.07 -1.23
C THR A 103 -0.76 1.38 -1.68
N LEU A 104 -0.94 1.60 -2.98
CA LEU A 104 -1.13 2.94 -3.53
C LEU A 104 -2.54 3.46 -3.21
N ASN A 105 -2.60 4.60 -2.53
CA ASN A 105 -3.84 5.23 -2.07
C ASN A 105 -4.32 6.41 -2.94
N THR A 106 -3.69 6.62 -4.09
CA THR A 106 -4.04 7.68 -5.05
C THR A 106 -4.03 7.19 -6.50
N TYR A 107 -4.76 7.90 -7.36
CA TYR A 107 -4.77 7.74 -8.83
C TYR A 107 -4.61 9.10 -9.51
N ASN A 108 -3.47 9.76 -9.28
CA ASN A 108 -3.22 11.15 -9.71
C ASN A 108 -2.45 11.29 -11.04
N ASN A 109 -1.94 10.19 -11.61
CA ASN A 109 -1.12 10.19 -12.82
C ASN A 109 -1.65 9.29 -13.96
N ALA A 110 -2.72 8.54 -13.71
CA ALA A 110 -3.29 7.53 -14.60
C ALA A 110 -2.38 6.32 -14.96
N ASP A 111 -1.06 6.41 -14.76
CA ASP A 111 -0.10 5.35 -15.07
C ASP A 111 -0.25 4.11 -14.17
N PHE A 112 0.01 2.92 -14.72
CA PHE A 112 0.11 1.71 -13.90
C PHE A 112 1.35 1.81 -13.00
N MET A 113 1.15 1.67 -11.71
CA MET A 113 2.18 1.78 -10.68
C MET A 113 1.98 0.69 -9.64
N THR A 114 3.07 0.21 -9.07
CA THR A 114 3.10 -0.63 -7.87
C THR A 114 4.07 0.00 -6.87
N SER A 115 3.92 -0.35 -5.60
CA SER A 115 4.90 -0.02 -4.56
C SER A 115 5.69 -1.27 -4.19
N LEU A 116 6.84 -1.07 -3.56
CA LEU A 116 7.68 -2.11 -2.98
C LEU A 116 8.26 -1.53 -1.69
N ALA A 117 8.24 -2.31 -0.60
CA ALA A 117 8.98 -2.01 0.61
C ALA A 117 10.22 -2.92 0.70
N THR A 118 11.37 -2.35 1.03
CA THR A 118 12.63 -3.09 1.20
C THR A 118 13.34 -2.69 2.49
N ASP A 119 14.43 -3.38 2.83
CA ASP A 119 15.34 -3.03 3.93
C ASP A 119 14.65 -2.81 5.29
N ILE A 120 13.56 -3.55 5.52
CA ILE A 120 12.74 -3.45 6.72
C ILE A 120 13.57 -3.89 7.93
N ASN A 121 13.71 -2.97 8.89
CA ASN A 121 14.36 -3.22 10.17
C ASN A 121 13.43 -2.74 11.30
N THR A 122 13.95 -2.59 12.52
CA THR A 122 13.15 -2.19 13.69
C THR A 122 12.76 -0.72 13.70
N ASP A 123 13.50 0.12 12.98
CA ASP A 123 13.40 1.59 13.06
C ASP A 123 12.76 2.18 11.79
N ASN A 124 13.03 1.58 10.64
CA ASN A 124 12.59 2.08 9.34
C ASN A 124 12.48 0.97 8.27
N HIS A 125 12.01 1.38 7.10
CA HIS A 125 12.10 0.64 5.85
C HIS A 125 12.35 1.61 4.68
N ASN A 126 12.72 1.07 3.53
CA ASN A 126 12.70 1.77 2.25
C ASN A 126 11.45 1.38 1.44
#